data_AF-A0A820LIL8-F1
#
_entry.id   AF-A0A820LIL8-F1
#
_cell.length_a   1.000
_cell.length_b   1.000
_cell.length_c   1.000
_cell.angle_alpha   90.00
_cell.angle_beta   90.00
_cell.angle_gamma   90.00
#
_symmetry.space_group_name_H-M   'P 1'
#
loop_
_entity.id
_entity.type
_entity.pdbx_description
1 polymer ?
#
loop_
_entity_poly.entity_id
_entity_poly.type
_entity_poly.pdbx_seq_one_letter_code
_entity_poly.pdbx_strand_id
1 'polypeptide(L)'
;RIHLRRGQTVLIHAATGGAGQICIQYCQWIGARVLATAGTEEKRRFLREHCGVEYVFNSRDTSFVNGVRSILPHGVDVVINSLSGILLQESIKLLADHGHFVEWGKRDVFDKTQLSMFDFRSDCSFHVIDLVSLSQGHPDICSAMLQEMIDLLIQGKLKAIEPTVVYEPSQVIDAFMRSNSGQVMGKAVVRLTNSNESLCLNSVHHNNLPEGNNIMFPSTVCRQGTI
;
A
#
# COMPACT_ATOMS: atom_id res chain seq x y z
N ARG A 1 -10.46 -6.73 14.02
CA ARG A 1 -10.98 -5.52 14.71
C ARG A 1 -12.00 -4.76 13.87
N ILE A 2 -11.86 -4.70 12.54
CA ILE A 2 -12.92 -4.27 11.62
C ILE A 2 -13.44 -5.51 10.91
N HIS A 3 -14.74 -5.79 11.03
CA HIS A 3 -15.38 -6.93 10.35
C HIS A 3 -16.12 -6.37 9.14
N LEU A 4 -15.45 -6.35 7.99
CA LEU A 4 -16.05 -5.91 6.75
C LEU A 4 -17.18 -6.88 6.38
N ARG A 5 -18.35 -6.32 6.06
CA ARG A 5 -19.55 -7.09 5.69
C ARG A 5 -19.91 -6.84 4.23
N ARG A 6 -20.57 -7.83 3.64
CA ARG A 6 -21.19 -7.70 2.31
C ARG A 6 -22.06 -6.44 2.25
N GLY A 7 -21.94 -5.69 1.15
CA GLY A 7 -22.71 -4.47 0.89
C GLY A 7 -22.08 -3.19 1.46
N GLN A 8 -21.09 -3.28 2.35
CA GLN A 8 -20.38 -2.09 2.83
C GLN A 8 -19.52 -1.47 1.72
N THR A 9 -19.28 -0.17 1.85
CA THR A 9 -18.49 0.63 0.92
C THR A 9 -17.08 0.85 1.45
N VAL A 10 -16.08 0.67 0.59
CA VAL A 10 -14.67 0.80 0.96
C VAL A 10 -13.96 1.73 -0.01
N LEU A 11 -13.34 2.80 0.49
CA LEU A 11 -12.44 3.66 -0.27
C LEU A 11 -11.00 3.24 -0.04
N ILE A 12 -10.31 2.79 -1.10
CA ILE A 12 -8.91 2.36 -1.03
C ILE A 12 -8.02 3.38 -1.74
N HIS A 13 -7.13 4.02 -1.00
CA HIS A 13 -6.20 5.00 -1.55
C HIS A 13 -4.96 4.36 -2.18
N ALA A 14 -4.44 5.02 -3.24
CA ALA A 14 -3.25 4.60 -3.98
C ALA A 14 -3.26 3.12 -4.40
N ALA A 15 -4.41 2.62 -4.83
CA ALA A 15 -4.70 1.19 -4.87
C ALA A 15 -3.99 0.38 -5.98
N THR A 16 -3.15 1.01 -6.80
CA THR A 16 -2.46 0.33 -7.92
C THR A 16 -1.26 -0.51 -7.52
N GLY A 17 -0.71 -0.32 -6.31
CA GLY A 17 0.35 -1.17 -5.78
C GLY A 17 -0.15 -2.55 -5.37
N GLY A 18 0.76 -3.49 -5.13
CA GLY A 18 0.40 -4.86 -4.79
C GLY A 18 -0.53 -5.02 -3.58
N ALA A 19 -0.30 -4.27 -2.51
CA ALA A 19 -1.17 -4.29 -1.34
C ALA A 19 -2.58 -3.75 -1.65
N GLY A 20 -2.67 -2.67 -2.45
CA GLY A 20 -3.94 -2.10 -2.89
C GLY A 20 -4.74 -3.08 -3.75
N GLN A 21 -4.10 -3.79 -4.67
CA GLN A 21 -4.75 -4.79 -5.51
C GLN A 21 -5.29 -5.97 -4.70
N ILE A 22 -4.51 -6.51 -3.77
CA ILE A 22 -4.99 -7.58 -2.88
C ILE A 22 -6.14 -7.09 -2.00
N CYS A 23 -6.06 -5.86 -1.50
CA CYS A 23 -7.14 -5.25 -0.71
C CYS A 23 -8.44 -5.13 -1.53
N ILE A 24 -8.36 -4.67 -2.78
CA ILE A 24 -9.51 -4.63 -3.71
C ILE A 24 -10.12 -6.03 -3.86
N GLN A 25 -9.29 -7.03 -4.17
CA GLN A 25 -9.75 -8.41 -4.39
C GLN A 25 -10.42 -8.99 -3.14
N TYR A 26 -9.84 -8.78 -1.96
CA TYR A 26 -10.40 -9.25 -0.68
C TYR A 26 -11.75 -8.58 -0.38
N CYS A 27 -11.85 -7.26 -0.58
CA CYS A 27 -13.11 -6.53 -0.39
C CYS A 27 -14.20 -7.02 -1.36
N GLN A 28 -13.85 -7.22 -2.64
CA GLN A 28 -14.77 -7.75 -3.65
C GLN A 28 -15.21 -9.19 -3.34
N TRP A 29 -14.29 -10.03 -2.84
CA TRP A 29 -14.60 -11.39 -2.40
C TRP A 29 -15.61 -11.43 -1.25
N ILE A 30 -15.49 -10.53 -0.27
CA ILE A 30 -16.49 -10.33 0.80
C ILE A 30 -17.84 -9.84 0.24
N GLY A 31 -17.82 -9.20 -0.95
CA GLY A 31 -18.99 -8.56 -1.55
C GLY A 31 -19.19 -7.12 -1.08
N ALA A 32 -18.12 -6.45 -0.68
CA ALA A 32 -18.11 -5.01 -0.43
C ALA A 32 -18.00 -4.23 -1.75
N ARG A 33 -18.52 -3.01 -1.78
CA ARG A 33 -18.45 -2.09 -2.92
C ARG A 33 -17.19 -1.24 -2.79
N VAL A 34 -16.25 -1.44 -3.71
CA VAL A 34 -14.95 -0.77 -3.69
C VAL A 34 -14.96 0.50 -4.53
N LEU A 35 -14.43 1.59 -3.95
CA LEU A 35 -14.01 2.81 -4.63
C LEU A 35 -12.50 2.92 -4.44
N ALA A 36 -11.79 3.49 -5.41
CA ALA A 36 -10.33 3.59 -5.31
C ALA A 36 -9.79 4.95 -5.78
N THR A 37 -8.54 5.25 -5.39
CA THR A 37 -7.81 6.38 -5.96
C THR A 37 -6.47 5.98 -6.55
N ALA A 38 -6.06 6.68 -7.62
CA ALA A 38 -4.74 6.53 -8.23
C ALA A 38 -4.26 7.82 -8.92
N GLY A 39 -2.94 8.00 -8.99
CA GLY A 39 -2.33 9.27 -9.37
C GLY A 39 -2.39 9.60 -10.86
N THR A 40 -2.16 8.64 -11.76
CA THR A 40 -2.15 8.85 -13.23
C THR A 40 -3.40 8.27 -13.88
N GLU A 41 -3.76 8.75 -15.07
CA GLU A 41 -4.91 8.20 -15.79
C GLU A 41 -4.69 6.74 -16.20
N GLU A 42 -3.47 6.38 -16.60
CA GLU A 42 -3.07 4.99 -16.86
C GLU A 42 -3.37 4.08 -15.66
N LYS A 43 -2.95 4.51 -14.46
CA LYS A 43 -3.20 3.79 -13.21
C LYS A 43 -4.68 3.69 -12.88
N ARG A 44 -5.46 4.75 -13.13
CA ARG A 44 -6.91 4.73 -12.91
C ARG A 44 -7.63 3.81 -13.90
N ARG A 45 -7.23 3.83 -15.17
CA ARG A 45 -7.73 2.91 -16.20
C ARG A 45 -7.45 1.46 -15.82
N PHE A 46 -6.23 1.16 -15.38
CA PHE A 46 -5.86 -0.17 -14.89
C PHE A 46 -6.81 -0.66 -13.78
N LEU A 47 -7.11 0.18 -12.78
CA LEU A 47 -8.05 -0.20 -11.71
C LEU A 47 -9.48 -0.49 -12.22
N ARG A 48 -9.95 0.25 -13.23
CA ARG A 48 -11.27 0.03 -13.84
C ARG A 48 -11.31 -1.26 -14.65
N GLU A 49 -10.35 -1.43 -15.56
CA GLU A 49 -10.35 -2.50 -16.56
C GLU A 49 -9.87 -3.84 -16.00
N HIS A 50 -8.91 -3.84 -15.07
CA HIS A 50 -8.22 -5.06 -14.61
C HIS A 50 -8.57 -5.42 -13.16
N CYS A 51 -8.88 -4.43 -12.31
CA CYS A 51 -9.25 -4.68 -10.92
C CYS A 51 -10.76 -4.62 -10.67
N GLY A 52 -11.58 -4.35 -11.69
CA GLY A 52 -13.05 -4.31 -11.57
C GLY A 52 -13.57 -3.22 -10.63
N VAL A 53 -12.83 -2.12 -10.48
CA VAL A 53 -13.27 -0.98 -9.65
C VAL A 53 -14.02 0.02 -10.52
N GLU A 54 -15.33 0.12 -10.30
CA GLU A 54 -16.21 1.00 -11.10
C GLU A 54 -15.86 2.48 -10.91
N TYR A 55 -15.59 2.90 -9.67
CA TYR A 55 -15.36 4.31 -9.32
C TYR A 55 -13.91 4.54 -8.89
N VAL A 56 -13.17 5.26 -9.73
CA VAL A 56 -11.74 5.53 -9.52
C VAL A 56 -11.44 7.02 -9.69
N PHE A 57 -10.84 7.63 -8.66
CA PHE A 57 -10.55 9.06 -8.57
C PHE A 57 -9.05 9.38 -8.55
N ASN A 58 -8.72 10.68 -8.66
CA ASN A 58 -7.34 11.15 -8.50
C ASN A 58 -6.88 11.03 -7.04
N SER A 59 -5.65 10.56 -6.82
CA SER A 59 -5.04 10.46 -5.49
C SER A 59 -4.07 11.59 -5.15
N ARG A 60 -3.91 12.58 -6.04
CA ARG A 60 -2.89 13.64 -5.92
C ARG A 60 -3.43 14.98 -5.42
N ASP A 61 -4.74 15.12 -5.37
CA ASP A 61 -5.45 16.31 -4.91
C ASP A 61 -6.75 15.87 -4.21
N THR A 62 -7.52 16.84 -3.73
CA THR A 62 -8.78 16.61 -3.00
C THR A 62 -9.98 16.38 -3.91
N SER A 63 -9.82 16.27 -5.23
CA SER A 63 -10.95 16.09 -6.16
C SER A 63 -11.72 14.78 -5.93
N PHE A 64 -11.08 13.76 -5.34
CA PHE A 64 -11.75 12.52 -4.96
C PHE A 64 -12.87 12.74 -3.94
N VAL A 65 -12.82 13.79 -3.11
CA VAL A 65 -13.85 14.08 -2.11
C VAL A 65 -15.20 14.31 -2.78
N ASN A 66 -15.22 15.21 -3.77
CA ASN A 66 -16.43 15.52 -4.53
C ASN A 66 -16.88 14.32 -5.36
N GLY A 67 -15.93 13.57 -5.94
CA GLY A 67 -16.22 12.36 -6.69
C GLY A 67 -16.85 11.25 -5.86
N VAL A 68 -16.39 11.05 -4.62
CA VAL A 68 -16.99 10.08 -3.70
C VAL A 68 -18.38 10.55 -3.27
N ARG A 69 -18.53 11.81 -2.88
CA ARG A 69 -19.81 12.37 -2.41
C ARG A 69 -20.91 12.41 -3.48
N SER A 70 -20.56 12.50 -4.76
CA SER A 70 -21.57 12.44 -5.83
C SER A 70 -22.22 11.06 -5.97
N ILE A 71 -21.54 10.01 -5.52
CA ILE A 71 -22.00 8.61 -5.60
C ILE A 71 -22.55 8.16 -4.25
N LEU A 72 -21.86 8.55 -3.17
CA LEU A 72 -22.15 8.21 -1.79
C LEU A 72 -22.22 9.51 -0.97
N PRO A 73 -23.36 10.23 -1.02
CA PRO A 73 -23.52 11.52 -0.34
C PRO A 73 -23.30 11.45 1.18
N HIS A 74 -23.52 10.27 1.77
CA HIS A 74 -23.34 10.01 3.19
C HIS A 74 -21.93 9.53 3.55
N GLY A 75 -21.01 9.39 2.59
CA GLY A 75 -19.66 8.89 2.83
C GLY A 75 -19.51 7.38 2.62
N VAL A 76 -18.40 6.82 3.11
CA VAL A 76 -18.04 5.41 3.00
C VAL A 76 -17.92 4.75 4.38
N ASP A 77 -18.23 3.45 4.44
CA ASP A 77 -18.14 2.68 5.69
C ASP A 77 -16.68 2.50 6.14
N VAL A 78 -15.76 2.32 5.19
CA VAL A 78 -14.35 2.07 5.48
C VAL A 78 -13.46 2.87 4.55
N VAL A 79 -12.43 3.50 5.10
CA VAL A 79 -11.32 4.09 4.33
C VAL A 79 -10.05 3.32 4.64
N ILE A 80 -9.39 2.79 3.61
CA ILE A 80 -8.03 2.24 3.69
C ILE A 80 -7.08 3.31 3.14
N ASN A 81 -6.46 4.07 4.05
CA ASN A 81 -5.67 5.24 3.72
C ASN A 81 -4.18 4.95 3.64
N SER A 82 -3.53 5.54 2.62
CA SER A 82 -2.07 5.68 2.51
C SER A 82 -1.64 7.09 2.08
N LEU A 83 -2.58 8.05 2.02
CA LEU A 83 -2.30 9.44 1.70
C LEU A 83 -1.92 10.19 2.97
N SER A 84 -1.36 11.38 2.80
CA SER A 84 -0.82 12.16 3.92
C SER A 84 -1.31 13.61 3.96
N GLY A 85 -1.19 14.24 5.12
CA GLY A 85 -1.51 15.66 5.32
C GLY A 85 -2.97 15.98 5.03
N ILE A 86 -3.21 17.02 4.21
CA ILE A 86 -4.58 17.46 3.89
C ILE A 86 -5.41 16.35 3.23
N LEU A 87 -4.79 15.48 2.43
CA LEU A 87 -5.50 14.38 1.78
C LEU A 87 -6.00 13.35 2.80
N LEU A 88 -5.21 13.07 3.86
CA LEU A 88 -5.64 12.23 4.97
C LEU A 88 -6.83 12.87 5.69
N GLN A 89 -6.74 14.16 6.04
CA GLN A 89 -7.81 14.87 6.76
C GLN A 89 -9.11 14.89 5.94
N GLU A 90 -9.03 15.17 4.64
CA GLU A 90 -10.19 15.12 3.75
C GLU A 90 -10.77 13.71 3.60
N SER A 91 -9.93 12.67 3.70
CA SER A 91 -10.38 11.28 3.66
C SER A 91 -11.15 10.90 4.93
N ILE A 92 -10.79 11.43 6.11
CA ILE A 92 -11.55 11.21 7.35
C ILE A 92 -12.97 11.80 7.21
N LYS A 93 -13.10 12.97 6.59
CA LYS A 93 -14.40 13.64 6.35
C LYS A 93 -15.31 12.91 5.34
N LEU A 94 -14.82 11.82 4.74
CA LEU A 94 -15.60 10.92 3.89
C LEU A 94 -16.15 9.73 4.64
N LEU A 95 -15.86 9.53 5.93
CA LEU A 95 -16.49 8.47 6.71
C LEU A 95 -18.00 8.72 6.83
N ALA A 96 -18.77 7.67 6.57
CA ALA A 96 -20.16 7.59 6.99
C ALA A 96 -20.26 7.41 8.51
N ASP A 97 -21.46 7.57 9.05
CA ASP A 97 -21.72 7.27 10.45
C ASP A 97 -21.30 5.83 10.79
N HIS A 98 -20.67 5.65 11.96
CA HIS A 98 -20.04 4.41 12.41
C HIS A 98 -18.86 3.92 11.53
N GLY A 99 -18.30 4.79 10.70
CA GLY A 99 -17.23 4.45 9.76
C GLY A 99 -15.89 4.12 10.42
N HIS A 100 -15.08 3.35 9.70
CA HIS A 100 -13.74 2.95 10.12
C HIS A 100 -12.66 3.52 9.20
N PHE A 101 -11.77 4.33 9.77
CA PHE A 101 -10.57 4.79 9.08
C PHE A 101 -9.39 3.89 9.43
N VAL A 102 -8.73 3.33 8.42
CA VAL A 102 -7.56 2.46 8.57
C VAL A 102 -6.36 3.16 7.96
N GLU A 103 -5.44 3.59 8.83
CA GLU A 103 -4.15 4.16 8.47
C GLU A 103 -3.09 3.07 8.48
N TRP A 104 -2.51 2.75 7.32
CA TRP A 104 -1.30 1.90 7.24
C TRP A 104 -0.08 2.67 6.72
N GLY A 105 -0.22 3.97 6.44
CA GLY A 105 0.88 4.88 6.22
C GLY A 105 1.51 5.30 7.54
N LYS A 106 2.80 5.65 7.50
CA LYS A 106 3.54 6.08 8.70
C LYS A 106 3.88 7.57 8.74
N ARG A 107 3.74 8.28 7.61
CA ARG A 107 4.21 9.68 7.48
C ARG A 107 3.58 10.59 8.54
N ASP A 108 2.25 10.71 8.53
CA ASP A 108 1.53 11.58 9.49
C ASP A 108 1.68 11.15 10.96
N VAL A 109 1.88 9.85 11.20
CA VAL A 109 2.17 9.34 12.54
C VAL A 109 3.52 9.88 13.03
N PHE A 110 4.56 9.84 12.19
CA PHE A 110 5.87 10.38 12.53
C PHE A 110 5.90 11.92 12.56
N ASP A 111 5.07 12.56 11.72
CA ASP A 111 4.92 14.02 11.66
C ASP A 111 4.04 14.58 12.79
N LYS A 112 3.47 13.73 13.65
CA LYS A 112 2.59 14.10 14.77
C LYS A 112 1.39 14.94 14.30
N THR A 113 0.86 14.62 13.13
CA THR A 113 -0.30 15.30 12.54
C THR A 113 -1.46 15.28 13.53
N GLN A 114 -2.06 16.45 13.75
CA GLN A 114 -3.21 16.59 14.65
C GLN A 114 -4.50 16.22 13.91
N LEU A 115 -5.37 15.47 14.59
CA LEU A 115 -6.71 15.11 14.11
C LEU A 115 -7.77 15.79 14.97
N SER A 116 -8.86 16.22 14.34
CA SER A 116 -9.98 16.85 15.05
C SER A 116 -10.88 15.77 15.67
N MET A 117 -11.15 15.88 16.97
CA MET A 117 -12.13 14.98 17.63
C MET A 117 -13.53 15.09 17.03
N PHE A 118 -13.88 16.24 16.44
CA PHE A 118 -15.17 16.44 15.79
C PHE A 118 -15.37 15.53 14.57
N ASP A 119 -14.29 15.10 13.92
CA ASP A 119 -14.37 14.19 12.78
C ASP A 119 -14.84 12.78 13.20
N PHE A 120 -14.77 12.45 14.49
CA PHE A 120 -15.17 11.15 15.06
C PHE A 120 -16.52 11.18 15.77
N ARG A 121 -17.26 12.30 15.71
CA ARG A 121 -18.51 12.51 16.46
C ARG A 121 -19.64 11.52 16.14
N SER A 122 -19.60 10.87 14.97
CA SER A 122 -20.60 9.90 14.51
C SER A 122 -20.21 8.46 14.84
N ASP A 123 -19.62 8.23 16.02
CA ASP A 123 -19.08 6.93 16.44
C ASP A 123 -18.07 6.33 15.43
N CYS A 124 -17.35 7.19 14.71
CA CYS A 124 -16.31 6.75 13.79
C CYS A 124 -15.06 6.35 14.58
N SER A 125 -14.25 5.46 14.00
CA SER A 125 -13.03 4.98 14.63
C SER A 125 -11.82 5.12 13.72
N PHE A 126 -10.66 5.37 14.32
CA PHE A 126 -9.37 5.50 13.64
C PHE A 126 -8.43 4.39 14.09
N HIS A 127 -7.91 3.62 13.14
CA HIS A 127 -7.04 2.46 13.38
C HIS A 127 -5.71 2.67 12.67
N VAL A 128 -4.62 2.77 13.43
CA VAL A 128 -3.27 2.70 12.86
C VAL A 128 -2.82 1.24 12.84
N ILE A 129 -2.41 0.76 11.67
CA ILE A 129 -1.95 -0.61 11.46
C ILE A 129 -0.47 -0.60 11.11
N ASP A 130 0.37 -1.14 12.00
CA ASP A 130 1.79 -1.40 11.74
C ASP A 130 2.03 -2.91 11.69
N LEU A 131 2.10 -3.46 10.47
CA LEU A 131 2.34 -4.89 10.25
C LEU A 131 3.72 -5.35 10.76
N VAL A 132 4.71 -4.46 10.84
CA VAL A 132 6.04 -4.81 11.37
C VAL A 132 5.94 -5.02 12.87
N SER A 133 5.33 -4.07 13.59
CA SER A 133 5.11 -4.21 15.03
C SER A 133 4.20 -5.39 15.36
N LEU A 134 3.14 -5.61 14.57
CA LEU A 134 2.22 -6.73 14.75
C LEU A 134 2.92 -8.08 14.57
N SER A 135 3.73 -8.24 13.52
CA SER A 135 4.43 -9.51 13.27
C SER A 135 5.50 -9.84 14.30
N GLN A 136 6.10 -8.82 14.94
CA GLN A 136 7.05 -9.02 16.03
C GLN A 136 6.36 -9.33 17.36
N GLY A 137 5.25 -8.66 17.68
CA GLY A 137 4.57 -8.80 18.97
C GLY A 137 3.53 -9.92 19.03
N HIS A 138 2.90 -10.25 17.90
CA HIS A 138 1.79 -11.21 17.79
C HIS A 138 1.92 -12.05 16.50
N PRO A 139 3.00 -12.85 16.37
CA PRO A 139 3.29 -13.63 15.17
C PRO A 139 2.20 -14.66 14.84
N ASP A 140 1.49 -15.16 15.85
CA ASP A 140 0.34 -16.05 15.73
C ASP A 140 -0.81 -15.41 14.96
N ILE A 141 -1.12 -14.14 15.23
CA ILE A 141 -2.14 -13.39 14.49
C ILE A 141 -1.72 -13.22 13.02
N CYS A 142 -0.48 -12.82 12.77
CA CYS A 142 0.04 -12.67 11.40
C CYS A 142 0.06 -13.98 10.63
N SER A 143 0.41 -15.08 11.29
CA SER A 143 0.40 -16.42 10.71
C SER A 143 -1.01 -16.84 10.31
N ALA A 144 -1.99 -16.64 11.18
CA ALA A 144 -3.39 -16.95 10.89
C ALA A 144 -3.93 -16.13 9.71
N MET A 145 -3.63 -14.82 9.67
CA MET A 145 -4.03 -13.95 8.56
C MET A 145 -3.36 -14.37 7.23
N LEU A 146 -2.07 -14.72 7.28
CA LEU A 146 -1.35 -15.19 6.09
C LEU A 146 -1.92 -16.52 5.59
N GLN A 147 -2.24 -17.44 6.49
CA GLN A 147 -2.85 -18.73 6.14
C GLN A 147 -4.20 -18.54 5.45
N GLU A 148 -5.06 -17.65 5.97
CA GLU A 148 -6.33 -17.30 5.33
C GLU A 148 -6.10 -16.77 3.89
N MET A 149 -5.15 -15.87 3.70
CA MET A 149 -4.83 -15.35 2.37
C MET A 149 -4.33 -16.43 1.41
N ILE A 150 -3.49 -17.35 1.90
CA ILE A 150 -3.01 -18.51 1.13
C ILE A 150 -4.18 -19.41 0.74
N ASP A 151 -5.09 -19.71 1.66
CA ASP A 151 -6.25 -20.56 1.39
C ASP A 151 -7.14 -19.93 0.31
N LEU A 152 -7.35 -18.61 0.37
CA LEU A 152 -8.11 -17.88 -0.64
C LEU A 152 -7.42 -17.85 -2.01
N LEU A 153 -6.09 -17.78 -2.04
CA LEU A 153 -5.31 -17.92 -3.28
C LEU A 153 -5.44 -19.32 -3.88
N ILE A 154 -5.29 -20.36 -3.06
CA ILE A 154 -5.43 -21.78 -3.49
C ILE A 154 -6.84 -22.05 -4.03
N GLN A 155 -7.87 -21.48 -3.39
CA GLN A 155 -9.26 -21.58 -3.83
C GLN A 155 -9.59 -20.72 -5.08
N GLY A 156 -8.63 -19.95 -5.60
CA GLY A 156 -8.82 -19.04 -6.73
C GLY A 156 -9.75 -17.86 -6.43
N LYS A 157 -9.99 -17.56 -5.14
CA LYS A 157 -10.77 -16.39 -4.70
C LYS A 157 -9.95 -15.11 -4.77
N LEU A 158 -8.66 -15.22 -4.51
CA LEU A 158 -7.66 -14.19 -4.79
C LEU A 158 -6.80 -14.65 -5.98
N LYS A 159 -6.29 -13.68 -6.73
CA LYS A 159 -5.38 -13.85 -7.87
C LYS A 159 -4.05 -13.20 -7.56
N ALA A 160 -3.02 -13.62 -8.30
CA ALA A 160 -1.71 -13.00 -8.25
C ALA A 160 -1.80 -11.49 -8.58
N ILE A 161 -0.85 -10.71 -8.03
CA ILE A 161 -0.74 -9.28 -8.26
C ILE A 161 -0.21 -9.03 -9.68
N GLU A 162 -0.83 -8.12 -10.42
CA GLU A 162 -0.44 -7.78 -11.79
C GLU A 162 -0.31 -6.26 -11.98
N PRO A 163 0.67 -5.77 -12.77
CA PRO A 163 1.79 -6.53 -13.32
C PRO A 163 2.78 -6.90 -12.22
N THR A 164 3.35 -8.10 -12.32
CA THR A 164 4.59 -8.44 -11.62
C THR A 164 5.76 -8.15 -12.53
N VAL A 165 6.53 -7.11 -12.22
CA VAL A 165 7.73 -6.70 -12.97
C VAL A 165 8.94 -7.38 -12.35
N VAL A 166 9.55 -8.28 -13.10
CA VAL A 166 10.75 -9.01 -12.67
C VAL A 166 12.00 -8.28 -13.16
N TYR A 167 12.91 -8.02 -12.24
CA TYR A 167 14.20 -7.40 -12.46
C TYR A 167 15.30 -8.42 -12.21
N GLU A 168 16.38 -8.32 -12.98
CA GLU A 168 17.63 -9.03 -12.68
C GLU A 168 18.37 -8.37 -11.51
N PRO A 169 19.27 -9.07 -10.81
CA PRO A 169 19.96 -8.49 -9.66
C PRO A 169 20.77 -7.23 -9.99
N SER A 170 21.31 -7.16 -11.22
CA SER A 170 22.01 -5.97 -11.73
C SER A 170 21.13 -4.73 -11.86
N GLN A 171 19.80 -4.90 -11.88
CA GLN A 171 18.81 -3.82 -12.04
C GLN A 171 18.17 -3.39 -10.71
N VAL A 172 18.71 -3.82 -9.57
CA VAL A 172 18.10 -3.54 -8.25
C VAL A 172 17.97 -2.05 -7.96
N ILE A 173 18.92 -1.22 -8.41
CA ILE A 173 18.85 0.24 -8.25
C ILE A 173 17.69 0.81 -9.05
N ASP A 174 17.52 0.39 -10.30
CA ASP A 174 16.41 0.82 -11.15
C ASP A 174 15.06 0.38 -10.57
N ALA A 175 14.98 -0.87 -10.10
CA ALA A 175 13.80 -1.41 -9.42
C ALA A 175 13.42 -0.55 -8.21
N PHE A 176 14.41 -0.19 -7.38
CA PHE A 176 14.22 0.66 -6.21
C PHE A 176 13.76 2.07 -6.60
N MET A 177 14.43 2.72 -7.56
CA MET A 177 14.11 4.09 -7.99
C MET A 177 12.71 4.19 -8.61
N ARG A 178 12.32 3.22 -9.43
CA ARG A 178 10.96 3.15 -10.01
C ARG A 178 9.88 2.89 -8.96
N SER A 179 10.19 2.06 -7.95
CA SER A 179 9.28 1.83 -6.82
C SER A 179 9.12 3.09 -5.97
N ASN A 180 10.23 3.77 -5.64
CA ASN A 180 10.23 4.96 -4.80
C ASN A 180 9.54 6.18 -5.45
N SER A 181 9.68 6.33 -6.77
CA SER A 181 8.99 7.36 -7.54
C SER A 181 7.49 7.08 -7.76
N GLY A 182 6.97 5.96 -7.26
CA GLY A 182 5.58 5.57 -7.41
C GLY A 182 5.18 5.28 -8.86
N GLN A 183 6.13 4.96 -9.73
CA GLN A 183 5.88 4.62 -11.14
C GLN A 183 5.41 3.18 -11.31
N VAL A 184 5.79 2.29 -10.40
CA VAL A 184 5.39 0.87 -10.44
C VAL A 184 3.88 0.72 -10.20
N MET A 185 3.24 -0.11 -11.04
CA MET A 185 1.95 -0.76 -10.77
C MET A 185 2.23 -2.20 -10.35
N GLY A 186 1.40 -2.76 -9.48
CA GLY A 186 1.56 -4.14 -9.01
C GLY A 186 2.80 -4.32 -8.14
N LYS A 187 3.64 -5.29 -8.48
CA LYS A 187 4.79 -5.72 -7.66
C LYS A 187 6.08 -5.72 -8.47
N ALA A 188 7.13 -5.08 -7.93
CA ALA A 188 8.50 -5.27 -8.40
C ALA A 188 9.13 -6.45 -7.66
N VAL A 189 9.77 -7.36 -8.40
CA VAL A 189 10.45 -8.55 -7.87
C VAL A 189 11.85 -8.59 -8.45
N VAL A 190 12.86 -8.83 -7.60
CA VAL A 190 14.22 -9.14 -8.08
C VAL A 190 14.38 -10.65 -8.05
N ARG A 191 14.69 -11.24 -9.20
CA ARG A 191 14.96 -12.68 -9.29
C ARG A 191 16.40 -12.92 -8.86
N LEU A 192 16.57 -13.66 -7.77
CA LEU A 192 17.88 -14.19 -7.38
C LEU A 192 18.03 -15.57 -8.02
N THR A 193 19.02 -15.74 -8.90
CA THR A 193 19.42 -17.06 -9.38
C THR A 193 20.38 -17.69 -8.37
N ASN A 194 20.26 -18.98 -8.10
CA ASN A 194 21.22 -19.76 -7.31
C ASN A 194 22.52 -20.02 -8.12
N SER A 195 23.09 -18.99 -8.72
CA SER A 195 24.41 -19.02 -9.34
C SER A 195 25.38 -18.32 -8.40
N ASN A 196 26.57 -18.91 -8.20
CA ASN A 196 27.69 -18.41 -7.39
C ASN A 196 28.26 -17.04 -7.86
N GLU A 197 27.45 -16.18 -8.46
CA GLU A 197 27.83 -14.84 -8.89
C GLU A 197 27.70 -13.89 -7.70
N SER A 198 28.86 -13.43 -7.21
CA SER A 198 28.93 -12.32 -6.26
C SER A 198 28.19 -11.12 -6.84
N LEU A 199 27.18 -10.62 -6.12
CA LEU A 199 26.48 -9.38 -6.44
C LEU A 199 27.46 -8.20 -6.30
N CYS A 200 28.16 -7.88 -7.39
CA CYS A 200 28.91 -6.64 -7.49
C CYS A 200 27.92 -5.51 -7.75
N LEU A 201 27.40 -4.92 -6.68
CA LEU A 201 26.75 -3.61 -6.75
C LEU A 201 27.84 -2.61 -7.12
N ASN A 202 27.84 -2.11 -8.35
CA ASN A 202 28.70 -1.01 -8.72
C ASN A 202 28.39 0.16 -7.78
N SER A 203 29.39 0.54 -6.98
CA SER A 203 29.28 1.64 -6.04
C SER A 203 28.75 2.87 -6.74
N VAL A 204 27.66 3.43 -6.23
CA VAL A 204 27.15 4.73 -6.67
C VAL A 204 28.29 5.74 -6.54
N HIS A 205 28.67 6.39 -7.65
CA HIS A 205 29.62 7.49 -7.62
C HIS A 205 29.08 8.58 -6.67
N HIS A 206 29.74 8.74 -5.53
CA HIS A 206 29.53 9.83 -4.57
C HIS A 206 29.98 11.15 -5.18
N ASN A 207 29.25 11.69 -6.15
CA ASN A 207 29.41 13.08 -6.56
C ASN A 207 28.07 13.79 -6.34
N ASN A 208 28.02 14.62 -5.30
CA ASN A 208 26.95 15.55 -4.89
C ASN A 208 26.08 15.14 -3.68
N LEU A 209 26.71 14.87 -2.53
CA LEU A 209 26.08 15.12 -1.23
C LEU A 209 26.70 16.37 -0.61
N PRO A 210 25.92 17.34 -0.09
CA PRO A 210 26.46 18.41 0.74
C PRO A 210 27.09 17.79 2.00
N GLU A 211 28.27 18.28 2.36
CA GLU A 211 29.06 17.79 3.50
C GLU A 211 28.22 17.77 4.78
N GLY A 212 28.04 16.58 5.35
CA GLY A 212 27.39 16.44 6.67
C GLY A 212 26.38 15.29 6.79
N ASN A 213 26.76 14.06 6.42
CA ASN A 213 26.36 12.84 7.14
C ASN A 213 27.03 11.62 6.49
N ASN A 214 28.10 11.13 7.11
CA ASN A 214 28.73 9.88 6.74
C ASN A 214 27.80 8.71 7.08
N ILE A 215 27.17 8.10 6.07
CA ILE A 215 26.64 6.74 6.21
C ILE A 215 27.79 5.81 5.88
N MET A 216 28.51 5.38 6.91
CA MET A 216 29.51 4.32 6.82
C MET A 216 28.78 3.00 6.56
N PHE A 217 28.77 2.53 5.32
CA PHE A 217 28.51 1.12 5.05
C PHE A 217 29.79 0.36 5.43
N PRO A 218 29.72 -0.70 6.27
CA PRO A 218 30.88 -1.50 6.54
C PRO A 218 31.29 -2.19 5.24
N SER A 219 32.39 -1.71 4.65
CA SER A 219 33.20 -2.50 3.73
C SER A 219 33.84 -3.61 4.55
N THR A 220 34.01 -4.80 3.95
CA THR A 220 34.68 -6.05 4.41
C THR A 220 33.76 -7.24 4.74
N VAL A 221 34.00 -8.49 4.31
CA VAL A 221 35.07 -9.14 3.51
C VAL A 221 34.43 -10.32 2.74
N CYS A 222 34.78 -10.46 1.46
CA CYS A 222 34.73 -11.72 0.72
C CYS A 222 35.79 -12.67 1.28
N ARG A 223 35.43 -13.67 2.08
CA ARG A 223 36.35 -14.76 2.46
C ARG A 223 36.00 -16.00 1.64
N GLN A 224 36.81 -16.23 0.61
CA GLN A 224 36.97 -17.55 0.01
C GLN A 224 37.45 -18.53 1.09
N GLY A 225 36.77 -19.65 1.23
CA GLY A 225 37.22 -20.82 1.99
C GLY A 225 36.90 -22.06 1.17
N THR A 226 37.92 -22.63 0.55
CA THR A 226 37.91 -23.85 -0.25
C THR A 226 38.01 -25.05 0.71
N ILE A 227 37.07 -26.00 0.59
CA ILE A 227 36.91 -27.32 1.27
C ILE A 227 36.78 -27.28 2.80
#